data_AF-M1C5T9-F1
#
_entry.id   AF-M1C5T9-F1
#
_cell.length_a   1.000
_cell.length_b   1.000
_cell.length_c   1.000
_cell.angle_alpha   90.00
_cell.angle_beta   90.00
_cell.angle_gamma   90.00
#
_symmetry.space_group_name_H-M   'P 1'
#
loop_
_entity.id
_entity.type
_entity.pdbx_description
1 polymer ?
#
loop_
_entity_poly.entity_id
_entity_poly.type
_entity_poly.pdbx_seq_one_letter_code
_entity_poly.pdbx_strand_id
1 'polypeptide(L)'
;MTKYKKVVYLDADTIVVKSIEDLFKCGKFCANLKHSERLNSGVMVIEPSDEVFKDMMSKVTTLPSYTGGDQGFLNSYYAGFANARVYEPNQPLDVLNSRKVPEMERLSTLYNADVGLYMLANKWMVDEKELRVIHYTLGPLKPWDWWTSWLLKPVDVWQNVRVRLQESLPGTGGGKNPRDELLVKFLFLVPLLLMVISYYKSCLQTRSLFDHIRQLYYKIRAGGVLAYSSVPSSTILSDQQPKVPAFLGGISVCVCFAAVLVSLGLSLVIIPRQVMPWTGLLLMYEWTFTLLFLQFGSYLYLVYQWGKAVANQAGQFRADSTSLDHESGKGHQRQQSYCDIAACYYGLGMAFLAILAPALPSIFGITALFLRLGLMVVGGLVLLSFMTYAAEHLSIRSFTRGFEEKDMHRSRSICFLC
;
A
#
# COMPACT_ATOMS: atom_id res chain seq x y z
N MET A 1 41.65 -6.14 10.73
CA MET A 1 41.85 -5.35 9.47
C MET A 1 43.13 -4.49 9.51
N THR A 2 44.12 -4.85 10.34
CA THR A 2 45.35 -4.08 10.60
C THR A 2 46.31 -3.96 9.41
N LYS A 3 46.09 -4.72 8.32
CA LYS A 3 46.79 -4.52 7.04
C LYS A 3 46.45 -3.20 6.33
N TYR A 4 45.35 -2.54 6.70
CA TYR A 4 44.96 -1.26 6.15
C TYR A 4 45.35 -0.13 7.11
N LYS A 5 45.96 0.93 6.58
CA LYS A 5 46.29 2.14 7.37
C LYS A 5 45.04 2.88 7.84
N LYS A 6 43.98 2.86 7.04
CA LYS A 6 42.72 3.55 7.30
C LYS A 6 41.58 2.87 6.58
N VAL A 7 40.41 2.87 7.20
CA VAL A 7 39.19 2.29 6.67
C VAL A 7 38.06 3.29 6.83
N VAL A 8 37.22 3.43 5.80
CA VAL A 8 35.94 4.12 5.90
C VAL A 8 34.86 3.06 6.03
N TYR A 9 34.16 3.07 7.16
CA TYR A 9 32.98 2.26 7.41
C TYR A 9 31.73 3.03 7.00
N LEU A 10 30.82 2.34 6.31
CA LEU A 10 29.52 2.84 5.88
C LEU A 10 28.47 1.79 6.25
N ASP A 11 27.41 2.20 6.93
CA ASP A 11 26.26 1.33 7.17
C ASP A 11 25.58 0.93 5.85
N ALA A 12 24.98 -0.25 5.84
CA ALA A 12 24.35 -0.82 4.64
C ALA A 12 23.15 -0.02 4.11
N ASP A 13 22.61 0.90 4.91
CA ASP A 13 21.53 1.83 4.57
C ASP A 13 22.06 3.25 4.31
N THR A 14 23.30 3.36 3.83
CA THR A 14 23.89 4.59 3.33
C THR A 14 24.08 4.53 1.81
N ILE A 15 24.10 5.69 1.16
CA ILE A 15 24.39 5.82 -0.27
C ILE A 15 25.37 6.96 -0.52
N VAL A 16 26.45 6.65 -1.23
CA VAL A 16 27.47 7.60 -1.65
C VAL A 16 27.03 8.23 -2.97
N VAL A 17 26.83 9.55 -2.98
CA VAL A 17 26.37 10.32 -4.15
C VAL A 17 27.49 11.16 -4.78
N LYS A 18 28.61 11.34 -4.07
CA LYS A 18 29.85 11.99 -4.55
C LYS A 18 31.08 11.32 -3.96
N SER A 19 32.26 11.57 -4.54
CA SER A 19 33.52 11.07 -4.00
C SER A 19 33.70 11.44 -2.51
N ILE A 20 34.17 10.47 -1.74
CA ILE A 20 34.48 10.56 -0.31
C ILE A 20 35.94 10.21 -0.02
N GLU A 21 36.81 10.22 -1.04
CA GLU A 21 38.23 9.86 -0.89
C GLU A 21 38.98 10.78 0.08
N ASP A 22 38.51 12.02 0.23
CA ASP A 22 39.04 12.95 1.22
C ASP A 22 38.84 12.48 2.66
N LEU A 23 37.89 11.58 2.96
CA LEU A 23 37.76 10.98 4.29
C LEU A 23 39.02 10.21 4.72
N PHE A 24 39.82 9.71 3.78
CA PHE A 24 41.07 9.02 4.10
C PHE A 24 42.16 9.94 4.66
N LYS A 25 41.96 11.27 4.65
CA LYS A 25 42.86 12.24 5.29
C LYS A 25 42.45 12.63 6.71
N CYS A 26 41.28 12.20 7.17
CA CYS A 26 40.79 12.46 8.52
C CYS A 26 41.68 11.82 9.60
N GLY A 27 41.53 12.17 10.88
CA GLY A 27 42.29 11.63 12.01
C GLY A 27 42.11 10.12 12.24
N LYS A 28 42.45 9.65 13.45
CA LYS A 28 42.39 8.21 13.77
C LYS A 28 40.97 7.68 13.87
N PHE A 29 40.06 8.47 14.43
CA PHE A 29 38.63 8.16 14.49
C PHE A 29 37.82 9.38 14.05
N CYS A 30 36.99 9.23 13.02
CA CYS A 30 36.09 10.29 12.61
C CYS A 30 34.69 9.78 12.43
N ALA A 31 33.71 10.55 12.88
CA ALA A 31 32.29 10.23 12.69
C ALA A 31 31.50 11.53 12.53
N ASN A 32 30.24 11.45 12.14
CA ASN A 32 29.38 12.63 12.17
C ASN A 32 28.79 12.83 13.56
N LEU A 33 28.68 14.09 14.00
CA LEU A 33 27.94 14.46 15.19
C LEU A 33 26.49 14.78 14.79
N LYS A 34 25.52 14.09 15.39
CA LYS A 34 24.09 14.35 15.19
C LYS A 34 23.57 15.36 16.22
N HIS A 35 22.25 15.56 16.20
CA HIS A 35 21.55 16.26 17.28
C HIS A 35 21.80 15.54 18.63
N SER A 36 21.91 16.32 19.72
CA SER A 36 22.16 15.86 21.11
C SER A 36 23.60 15.47 21.46
N GLU A 37 24.63 16.08 20.85
CA GLU A 37 26.05 15.90 21.21
C GLU A 37 26.55 14.45 21.12
N ARG A 38 25.88 13.61 20.32
CA ARG A 38 26.21 12.20 20.14
C ARG A 38 26.67 11.92 18.71
N LEU A 39 27.66 11.04 18.57
CA LEU A 39 28.10 10.56 17.28
C LEU A 39 27.07 9.64 16.66
N ASN A 40 27.03 9.62 15.32
CA ASN A 40 26.38 8.59 14.54
C ASN A 40 27.42 7.64 13.96
N SER A 41 27.21 6.35 14.17
CA SER A 41 28.14 5.29 13.77
C SER A 41 27.95 4.82 12.31
N GLY A 42 26.97 5.34 11.58
CA GLY A 42 26.70 4.87 10.22
C GLY A 42 27.69 5.34 9.15
N VAL A 43 28.51 6.36 9.46
CA VAL A 43 29.67 6.72 8.63
C VAL A 43 30.83 7.04 9.55
N MET A 44 31.88 6.23 9.47
CA MET A 44 33.07 6.37 10.31
C MET A 44 34.36 6.22 9.52
N VAL A 45 35.38 6.96 9.91
CA VAL A 45 36.78 6.75 9.51
C VAL A 45 37.51 6.14 10.69
N ILE A 46 38.22 5.05 10.47
CA ILE A 46 38.86 4.27 11.52
C ILE A 46 40.30 3.94 11.09
N GLU A 47 41.25 4.20 11.98
CA GLU A 47 42.59 3.61 11.97
C GLU A 47 42.54 2.23 12.67
N PRO A 48 42.66 1.11 11.94
CA PRO A 48 42.58 -0.20 12.56
C PRO A 48 43.75 -0.46 13.51
N SER A 49 43.47 -0.80 14.77
CA SER A 49 44.46 -1.16 15.80
C SER A 49 43.98 -2.36 16.60
N ASP A 50 44.86 -3.35 16.79
CA ASP A 50 44.56 -4.53 17.60
C ASP A 50 44.45 -4.17 19.09
N GLU A 51 45.20 -3.16 19.54
CA GLU A 51 45.16 -2.62 20.90
C GLU A 51 43.79 -2.00 21.19
N VAL A 52 43.33 -1.08 20.32
CA VAL A 52 42.02 -0.42 20.45
C VAL A 52 40.89 -1.44 20.37
N PHE A 53 40.98 -2.43 19.48
CA PHE A 53 39.99 -3.51 19.39
C PHE A 53 39.92 -4.33 20.68
N LYS A 54 41.05 -4.79 21.22
CA LYS A 54 41.08 -5.56 22.48
C LYS A 54 40.55 -4.75 23.65
N ASP A 55 40.89 -3.46 23.73
CA ASP A 55 40.38 -2.56 24.76
C ASP A 55 38.86 -2.36 24.65
N MET A 56 38.32 -2.12 23.44
CA MET A 56 36.87 -2.06 23.20
C MET A 56 36.18 -3.37 23.63
N MET A 57 36.73 -4.53 23.24
CA MET A 57 36.15 -5.83 23.59
C MET A 57 36.15 -6.07 25.11
N SER A 58 37.18 -5.62 25.83
CA SER A 58 37.23 -5.72 27.30
C SER A 58 36.18 -4.86 28.01
N LYS A 59 35.65 -3.84 27.32
CA LYS A 59 34.68 -2.87 27.84
C LYS A 59 33.25 -3.12 27.35
N VAL A 60 33.03 -4.03 26.41
CA VAL A 60 31.72 -4.23 25.77
C VAL A 60 30.61 -4.61 26.77
N THR A 61 30.96 -5.28 27.87
CA THR A 61 30.03 -5.70 28.93
C THR A 61 29.96 -4.74 30.12
N THR A 62 30.91 -3.82 30.25
CA THR A 62 31.05 -2.95 31.44
C THR A 62 30.72 -1.49 31.15
N LEU A 63 30.96 -1.03 29.92
CA LEU A 63 30.69 0.33 29.50
C LEU A 63 29.20 0.50 29.14
N PRO A 64 28.52 1.55 29.62
CA PRO A 64 27.10 1.74 29.33
C PRO A 64 26.85 1.98 27.84
N SER A 65 25.78 1.40 27.29
CA SER A 65 25.29 1.68 25.93
C SER A 65 23.81 2.06 25.97
N TYR A 66 23.50 3.32 25.68
CA TYR A 66 22.12 3.82 25.76
C TYR A 66 21.19 3.26 24.67
N THR A 67 21.75 2.67 23.60
CA THR A 67 20.98 2.02 22.54
C THR A 67 20.97 0.50 22.66
N GLY A 68 21.84 -0.08 23.49
CA GLY A 68 22.14 -1.52 23.47
C GLY A 68 22.90 -1.99 22.21
N GLY A 69 23.28 -1.06 21.32
CA GLY A 69 24.00 -1.34 20.07
C GLY A 69 25.36 -0.64 19.97
N ASP A 70 25.93 -0.67 18.78
CA ASP A 70 27.22 -0.08 18.42
C ASP A 70 27.27 1.43 18.69
N GLN A 71 26.26 2.19 18.24
CA GLN A 71 26.25 3.64 18.39
C GLN A 71 26.31 4.06 19.87
N GLY A 72 25.54 3.37 20.73
CA GLY A 72 25.52 3.64 22.16
C GLY A 72 26.85 3.34 22.83
N PHE A 73 27.46 2.20 22.49
CA PHE A 73 28.77 1.81 23.01
C PHE A 73 29.87 2.77 22.55
N LEU A 74 29.92 3.10 21.26
CA LEU A 74 30.94 3.98 20.69
C LEU A 74 30.86 5.41 21.25
N ASN A 75 29.66 5.93 21.51
CA ASN A 75 29.50 7.22 22.19
C ASN A 75 30.10 7.21 23.61
N SER A 76 29.96 6.11 24.35
CA SER A 76 30.55 5.97 25.68
C SER A 76 32.07 5.73 25.62
N TYR A 77 32.54 5.00 24.60
CA TYR A 77 33.95 4.65 24.44
C TYR A 77 34.78 5.87 24.03
N TYR A 78 34.31 6.63 23.04
CA TYR A 78 34.91 7.89 22.62
C TYR A 78 34.34 9.07 23.41
N ALA A 79 34.46 9.00 24.75
CA ALA A 79 34.04 10.06 25.64
C ALA A 79 34.71 11.39 25.26
N GLY A 80 33.92 12.45 25.06
CA GLY A 80 34.40 13.76 24.63
C GLY A 80 34.41 13.98 23.11
N PHE A 81 33.89 13.04 22.31
CA PHE A 81 33.76 13.21 20.85
C PHE A 81 33.03 14.50 20.44
N ALA A 82 32.06 14.97 21.23
CA ALA A 82 31.38 16.24 21.00
C ALA A 82 32.34 17.45 20.93
N ASN A 83 33.45 17.40 21.68
CA ASN A 83 34.47 18.44 21.73
C ASN A 83 35.56 18.28 20.65
N ALA A 84 35.51 17.21 19.85
CA ALA A 84 36.47 17.01 18.77
C ALA A 84 36.34 18.14 17.72
N ARG A 85 37.45 18.49 17.08
CA ARG A 85 37.45 19.52 16.03
C ARG A 85 36.73 19.02 14.78
N VAL A 86 36.17 19.94 14.00
CA VAL A 86 35.57 19.59 12.70
C VAL A 86 36.68 19.27 11.70
N TYR A 87 36.50 18.19 10.94
CA TYR A 87 37.39 17.81 9.86
C TYR A 87 37.18 18.73 8.65
N GLU A 88 38.26 19.32 8.16
CA GLU A 88 38.28 20.23 7.01
C GLU A 88 39.13 19.64 5.88
N PRO A 89 38.52 19.10 4.80
CA PRO A 89 39.24 18.36 3.76
C PRO A 89 40.14 19.24 2.88
N ASN A 90 39.91 20.56 2.87
CA ASN A 90 40.60 21.53 2.02
C ASN A 90 41.76 22.26 2.73
N GLN A 91 42.22 21.77 3.90
CA GLN A 91 43.36 22.38 4.57
C GLN A 91 44.65 22.23 3.74
N PRO A 92 45.50 23.28 3.68
CA PRO A 92 46.80 23.21 3.04
C PRO A 92 47.66 22.07 3.60
N LEU A 93 48.39 21.38 2.72
CA LEU A 93 49.11 20.14 3.05
C LEU A 93 50.23 20.35 4.10
N ASP A 94 50.84 21.53 4.09
CA ASP A 94 51.83 22.01 5.06
C ASP A 94 51.25 22.15 6.48
N VAL A 95 49.99 22.56 6.60
CA VAL A 95 49.26 22.64 7.87
C VAL A 95 48.88 21.25 8.38
N LEU A 96 48.52 20.33 7.48
CA LEU A 96 48.20 18.94 7.83
C LEU A 96 49.45 18.18 8.31
N ASN A 97 50.59 18.36 7.65
CA ASN A 97 51.83 17.65 7.95
C ASN A 97 52.55 18.17 9.21
N SER A 98 52.33 19.43 9.59
CA SER A 98 52.95 20.05 10.77
C SER A 98 52.23 19.75 12.08
N ARG A 99 51.01 19.23 12.03
CA ARG A 99 50.18 18.97 13.22
C ARG A 99 50.23 17.50 13.62
N LYS A 100 50.20 17.24 14.93
CA LYS A 100 49.94 15.90 15.45
C LYS A 100 48.57 15.43 14.95
N VAL A 101 48.52 14.21 14.41
CA VAL A 101 47.27 13.59 13.97
C VAL A 101 46.29 13.52 15.16
N PRO A 102 45.08 14.08 15.05
CA PRO A 102 44.11 14.03 16.14
C PRO A 102 43.65 12.60 16.41
N GLU A 103 43.41 12.31 17.69
CA GLU A 103 42.77 11.05 18.10
C GLU A 103 41.35 10.94 17.52
N MET A 104 40.63 12.05 17.43
CA MET A 104 39.29 12.09 16.85
C MET A 104 38.93 13.42 16.18
N GLU A 105 38.08 13.38 15.16
CA GLU A 105 37.52 14.55 14.47
C GLU A 105 36.04 14.37 14.09
N ARG A 106 35.31 15.47 13.94
CA ARG A 106 33.90 15.50 13.54
C ARG A 106 33.76 15.70 12.04
N LEU A 107 33.10 14.76 11.38
CA LEU A 107 32.68 14.88 9.99
C LEU A 107 31.50 15.86 9.88
N SER A 108 31.53 16.70 8.85
CA SER A 108 30.38 17.51 8.44
C SER A 108 29.18 16.63 8.07
N THR A 109 27.96 17.16 8.25
CA THR A 109 26.71 16.51 7.85
C THR A 109 26.67 16.14 6.36
N LEU A 110 27.50 16.77 5.53
CA LEU A 110 27.70 16.40 4.12
C LEU A 110 28.08 14.92 3.92
N TYR A 111 28.80 14.33 4.88
CA TYR A 111 29.27 12.95 4.84
C TYR A 111 28.36 11.96 5.57
N ASN A 112 27.25 12.41 6.15
CA ASN A 112 26.29 11.53 6.84
C ASN A 112 24.95 12.25 6.96
N ALA A 113 24.33 12.56 5.82
CA ALA A 113 23.11 13.35 5.77
C ALA A 113 21.90 12.51 6.21
N ASP A 114 21.22 12.95 7.26
CA ASP A 114 20.16 12.22 7.93
C ASP A 114 18.80 12.39 7.21
N VAL A 115 18.26 11.31 6.65
CA VAL A 115 16.94 11.30 5.99
C VAL A 115 15.80 11.60 6.97
N GLY A 116 15.92 11.18 8.23
CA GLY A 116 14.97 11.53 9.28
C GLY A 116 14.90 13.03 9.54
N LEU A 117 16.05 13.72 9.55
CA LEU A 117 16.07 15.17 9.69
C LEU A 117 15.52 15.87 8.44
N TYR A 118 15.82 15.35 7.24
CA TYR A 118 15.24 15.83 5.98
C TYR A 118 13.71 15.77 6.02
N MET A 119 13.14 14.70 6.57
CA MET A 119 11.69 14.53 6.69
C MET A 119 11.02 15.55 7.61
N LEU A 120 11.69 15.91 8.71
CA LEU A 120 11.18 16.94 9.62
C LEU A 120 11.29 18.35 9.03
N ALA A 121 12.39 18.64 8.32
CA ALA A 121 12.68 19.96 7.77
C ALA A 121 12.11 20.20 6.36
N ASN A 122 11.70 19.15 5.66
CA ASN A 122 11.33 19.15 4.23
C ASN A 122 12.42 19.73 3.30
N LYS A 123 13.68 19.69 3.74
CA LYS A 123 14.87 20.13 3.01
C LYS A 123 16.13 19.55 3.63
N TRP A 124 17.21 19.50 2.84
CA TRP A 124 18.52 19.23 3.40
C TRP A 124 18.99 20.42 4.25
N MET A 125 19.65 20.13 5.37
CA MET A 125 20.24 21.15 6.26
C MET A 125 21.58 21.69 5.71
N VAL A 126 21.99 21.20 4.56
CA VAL A 126 23.22 21.51 3.83
C VAL A 126 22.88 21.72 2.36
N ASP A 127 23.79 22.30 1.59
CA ASP A 127 23.60 22.40 0.13
C ASP A 127 23.50 20.99 -0.46
N GLU A 128 22.36 20.70 -1.10
CA GLU A 128 22.09 19.42 -1.77
C GLU A 128 23.15 19.12 -2.82
N LYS A 129 23.66 20.16 -3.50
CA LYS A 129 24.72 20.01 -4.48
C LYS A 129 26.01 19.54 -3.87
N GLU A 130 26.28 19.78 -2.59
CA GLU A 130 27.52 19.39 -1.92
C GLU A 130 27.42 18.07 -1.13
N LEU A 131 26.22 17.47 -1.06
CA LEU A 131 26.00 16.20 -0.38
C LEU A 131 26.92 15.10 -0.92
N ARG A 132 27.44 14.28 0.00
CA ARG A 132 28.35 13.18 -0.33
C ARG A 132 27.82 11.82 0.07
N VAL A 133 27.23 11.72 1.26
CA VAL A 133 26.61 10.48 1.74
C VAL A 133 25.24 10.79 2.35
N ILE A 134 24.24 10.03 1.94
CA ILE A 134 22.89 10.05 2.50
C ILE A 134 22.70 8.79 3.34
N HIS A 135 22.15 8.93 4.54
CA HIS A 135 21.93 7.85 5.50
C HIS A 135 20.42 7.72 5.81
N TYR A 136 19.85 6.55 5.53
CA TYR A 136 18.44 6.21 5.74
C TYR A 136 18.16 5.75 7.18
N THR A 137 18.28 6.72 8.09
CA THR A 137 18.25 6.58 9.56
C THR A 137 16.88 6.25 10.16
N LEU A 138 15.80 6.37 9.37
CA LEU A 138 14.45 6.05 9.81
C LEU A 138 14.28 4.53 9.87
N GLY A 139 14.46 3.96 11.07
CA GLY A 139 14.48 2.52 11.33
C GLY A 139 13.48 1.66 10.53
N PRO A 140 12.17 1.91 10.61
CA PRO A 140 11.18 1.11 9.88
C PRO A 140 11.06 1.48 8.39
N LEU A 141 11.65 2.59 7.94
CA LEU A 141 11.49 3.12 6.59
C LEU A 141 12.80 2.98 5.80
N LYS A 142 13.04 1.78 5.28
CA LYS A 142 14.27 1.47 4.54
C LYS A 142 14.09 1.61 3.04
N PRO A 143 15.10 2.08 2.31
CA PRO A 143 14.93 2.49 0.91
C PRO A 143 14.72 1.32 -0.06
N TRP A 144 15.03 0.09 0.34
CA TRP A 144 14.74 -1.12 -0.43
C TRP A 144 13.29 -1.56 -0.35
N ASP A 145 12.49 -1.02 0.56
CA ASP A 145 11.07 -1.27 0.65
C ASP A 145 10.34 -0.42 -0.38
N TRP A 146 9.69 -1.06 -1.36
CA TRP A 146 9.04 -0.35 -2.47
C TRP A 146 8.07 0.75 -2.00
N TRP A 147 7.42 0.55 -0.86
CA TRP A 147 6.41 1.46 -0.33
C TRP A 147 7.00 2.73 0.30
N THR A 148 8.27 2.72 0.72
CA THR A 148 8.90 3.89 1.36
C THR A 148 9.17 5.01 0.37
N SER A 149 9.32 4.71 -0.93
CA SER A 149 9.45 5.72 -2.00
C SER A 149 8.25 6.66 -2.04
N TRP A 150 7.07 6.18 -1.67
CA TRP A 150 5.87 7.01 -1.59
C TRP A 150 5.85 7.92 -0.37
N LEU A 151 6.68 7.69 0.64
CA LEU A 151 6.73 8.49 1.87
C LEU A 151 7.97 9.40 1.92
N LEU A 152 9.10 8.90 1.42
CA LEU A 152 10.43 9.49 1.57
C LEU A 152 11.01 9.88 0.22
N LYS A 153 11.03 11.19 -0.10
CA LYS A 153 11.60 11.68 -1.37
C LYS A 153 13.05 11.24 -1.64
N PRO A 154 13.98 11.22 -0.67
CA PRO A 154 15.36 10.80 -0.93
C PRO A 154 15.51 9.37 -1.45
N VAL A 155 14.53 8.49 -1.24
CA VAL A 155 14.54 7.10 -1.73
C VAL A 155 14.68 7.03 -3.26
N ASP A 156 14.27 8.06 -4.00
CA ASP A 156 14.49 8.12 -5.45
C ASP A 156 15.98 8.05 -5.81
N VAL A 157 16.85 8.66 -5.00
CA VAL A 157 18.31 8.59 -5.17
C VAL A 157 18.79 7.14 -5.03
N TRP A 158 18.26 6.42 -4.04
CA TRP A 158 18.56 4.99 -3.84
C TRP A 158 18.11 4.14 -5.03
N GLN A 159 16.86 4.31 -5.46
CA GLN A 159 16.32 3.52 -6.58
C GLN A 159 17.08 3.82 -7.88
N ASN A 160 17.44 5.08 -8.13
CA ASN A 160 18.22 5.49 -9.31
C ASN A 160 19.62 4.85 -9.35
N VAL A 161 20.28 4.67 -8.21
CA VAL A 161 21.56 3.95 -8.14
C VAL A 161 21.33 2.45 -8.26
N ARG A 162 20.36 1.89 -7.53
CA ARG A 162 20.02 0.47 -7.54
C ARG A 162 19.83 -0.08 -8.94
N VAL A 163 19.08 0.60 -9.80
CA VAL A 163 18.80 0.13 -11.18
C VAL A 163 20.01 0.14 -12.09
N ARG A 164 21.07 0.87 -11.74
CA ARG A 164 22.33 0.95 -12.50
C ARG A 164 23.38 -0.04 -12.02
N LEU A 165 23.15 -0.71 -10.89
CA LEU A 165 24.10 -1.67 -10.35
C LEU A 165 24.30 -2.84 -11.32
N GLN A 166 25.55 -3.16 -11.57
CA GLN A 166 25.91 -4.36 -12.31
C GLN A 166 25.54 -5.61 -11.50
N GLU A 167 25.41 -6.70 -12.21
CA GLU A 167 25.15 -8.01 -11.63
C GLU A 167 26.32 -8.46 -10.75
N SER A 168 26.03 -8.71 -9.47
CA SER A 168 27.00 -9.29 -8.53
C SER A 168 26.85 -10.80 -8.40
N LEU A 169 25.65 -11.32 -8.66
CA LEU A 169 25.28 -12.73 -8.66
C LEU A 169 24.28 -12.97 -9.81
N PRO A 170 24.18 -14.20 -10.35
CA PRO A 170 23.26 -14.52 -11.44
C PRO A 170 21.82 -14.00 -11.22
N GLY A 171 21.38 -13.09 -12.09
CA GLY A 171 20.09 -12.44 -12.10
C GLY A 171 19.89 -11.28 -11.12
N THR A 172 20.95 -10.76 -10.47
CA THR A 172 20.83 -9.64 -9.49
C THR A 172 21.08 -8.24 -10.05
N GLY A 173 21.43 -8.13 -11.33
CA GLY A 173 21.65 -6.84 -12.00
C GLY A 173 20.46 -5.88 -11.83
N GLY A 174 20.75 -4.60 -11.62
CA GLY A 174 19.73 -3.58 -11.32
C GLY A 174 19.01 -3.77 -9.97
N GLY A 175 19.60 -4.54 -9.05
CA GLY A 175 19.01 -4.88 -7.76
C GLY A 175 17.81 -5.82 -7.86
N LYS A 176 17.78 -6.67 -8.89
CA LYS A 176 16.72 -7.65 -9.14
C LYS A 176 16.97 -8.93 -8.35
N ASN A 177 15.95 -9.77 -8.28
CA ASN A 177 16.03 -11.12 -7.71
C ASN A 177 15.17 -12.05 -8.57
N PRO A 178 15.74 -13.13 -9.16
CA PRO A 178 15.00 -14.04 -10.03
C PRO A 178 13.75 -14.66 -9.39
N ARG A 179 13.81 -14.92 -8.08
CA ARG A 179 12.66 -15.47 -7.33
C ARG A 179 11.53 -14.44 -7.21
N ASP A 180 11.89 -13.21 -6.90
CA ASP A 180 10.93 -12.11 -6.79
C ASP A 180 10.35 -11.76 -8.16
N GLU A 181 11.14 -11.79 -9.24
CA GLU A 181 10.65 -11.58 -10.61
C GLU A 181 9.64 -12.65 -11.02
N LEU A 182 9.89 -13.93 -10.70
CA LEU A 182 8.95 -15.02 -10.97
C LEU A 182 7.65 -14.83 -10.18
N LEU A 183 7.77 -14.49 -8.89
CA LEU A 183 6.61 -14.24 -8.02
C LEU A 183 5.80 -13.05 -8.53
N VAL A 184 6.44 -11.94 -8.90
CA VAL A 184 5.76 -10.77 -9.48
C VAL A 184 5.00 -11.12 -10.75
N LYS A 185 5.60 -11.90 -11.66
CA LYS A 185 4.91 -12.38 -12.87
C LYS A 185 3.68 -13.22 -12.52
N PHE A 186 3.80 -14.12 -11.55
CA PHE A 186 2.66 -14.90 -11.06
C PHE A 186 1.56 -14.02 -10.46
N LEU A 187 1.94 -13.04 -9.63
CA LEU A 187 1.01 -12.12 -8.97
C LEU A 187 0.23 -11.25 -9.97
N PHE A 188 0.82 -10.86 -11.10
CA PHE A 188 0.11 -10.16 -12.19
C PHE A 188 -0.80 -11.08 -13.00
N LEU A 189 -0.39 -12.34 -13.22
CA LEU A 189 -1.15 -13.26 -14.07
C LEU A 189 -2.43 -13.76 -13.39
N VAL A 190 -2.42 -13.99 -12.08
CA VAL A 190 -3.56 -14.62 -11.38
C VAL A 190 -4.84 -13.76 -11.43
N PRO A 191 -4.85 -12.48 -11.04
CA PRO A 191 -6.06 -11.65 -11.12
C PRO A 191 -6.55 -11.48 -12.56
N LEU A 192 -5.63 -11.36 -13.53
CA LEU A 192 -5.96 -11.30 -14.95
C LEU A 192 -6.63 -12.59 -15.45
N LEU A 193 -6.13 -13.75 -15.05
CA LEU A 193 -6.76 -15.04 -15.36
C LEU A 193 -8.14 -15.16 -14.71
N LEU A 194 -8.28 -14.75 -13.45
CA LEU A 194 -9.59 -14.73 -12.75
C LEU A 194 -10.58 -13.82 -13.47
N MET A 195 -10.16 -12.64 -13.91
CA MET A 195 -10.95 -11.71 -14.72
C MET A 195 -11.37 -12.34 -16.05
N VAL A 196 -10.43 -12.96 -16.79
CA VAL A 196 -10.72 -13.61 -18.08
C VAL A 196 -11.69 -14.78 -17.91
N ILE A 197 -11.51 -15.63 -16.89
CA ILE A 197 -12.43 -16.74 -16.58
C ILE A 197 -13.81 -16.21 -16.23
N SER A 198 -13.88 -15.14 -15.43
CA SER A 198 -15.14 -14.51 -15.00
C SER A 198 -15.87 -13.88 -16.19
N TYR A 199 -15.14 -13.20 -17.07
CA TYR A 199 -15.66 -12.64 -18.31
C TYR A 199 -16.13 -13.74 -19.27
N TYR A 200 -15.33 -14.79 -19.48
CA TYR A 200 -15.70 -15.92 -20.35
C TYR A 200 -16.96 -16.63 -19.86
N LYS A 201 -17.09 -16.86 -18.54
CA LYS A 201 -18.33 -17.39 -17.93
C LYS A 201 -19.52 -16.47 -18.18
N SER A 202 -19.34 -15.15 -18.02
CA SER A 202 -20.38 -14.17 -18.32
C SER A 202 -20.77 -14.19 -19.82
N CYS A 203 -19.79 -14.25 -20.72
CA CYS A 203 -20.01 -14.31 -22.18
C CYS A 203 -20.75 -15.58 -22.63
N LEU A 204 -20.38 -16.74 -22.10
CA LEU A 204 -21.08 -18.00 -22.35
C LEU A 204 -22.56 -17.95 -21.92
N GLN A 205 -22.86 -17.15 -20.90
CA GLN A 205 -24.22 -16.95 -20.39
C GLN A 205 -24.98 -15.87 -21.16
N THR A 206 -24.28 -14.89 -21.75
CA THR A 206 -24.87 -13.83 -22.57
C THR A 206 -24.99 -14.22 -24.05
N ARG A 207 -25.78 -15.25 -24.37
CA ARG A 207 -26.46 -15.29 -25.69
C ARG A 207 -27.52 -14.16 -25.84
N SER A 208 -27.86 -13.49 -24.74
CA SER A 208 -28.89 -12.45 -24.61
C SER A 208 -28.49 -11.03 -25.06
N LEU A 209 -27.20 -10.70 -25.23
CA LEU A 209 -26.77 -9.32 -25.58
C LEU A 209 -27.09 -8.95 -27.04
N PHE A 210 -26.91 -9.90 -27.97
CA PHE A 210 -27.32 -9.72 -29.37
C PHE A 210 -28.84 -9.55 -29.49
N ASP A 211 -29.60 -10.22 -28.62
CA ASP A 211 -31.05 -10.07 -28.53
C ASP A 211 -31.48 -8.70 -27.97
N HIS A 212 -30.70 -8.12 -27.04
CA HIS A 212 -30.94 -6.77 -26.53
C HIS A 212 -30.66 -5.69 -27.57
N ILE A 213 -29.56 -5.80 -28.33
CA ILE A 213 -29.24 -4.88 -29.42
C ILE A 213 -30.30 -4.99 -30.53
N ARG A 214 -30.70 -6.22 -30.86
CA ARG A 214 -31.78 -6.50 -31.82
C ARG A 214 -33.12 -5.91 -31.37
N GLN A 215 -33.48 -6.03 -30.09
CA GLN A 215 -34.71 -5.41 -29.55
C GLN A 215 -34.65 -3.90 -29.46
N LEU A 216 -33.51 -3.30 -29.09
CA LEU A 216 -33.34 -1.86 -29.08
C LEU A 216 -33.44 -1.28 -30.50
N TYR A 217 -32.84 -1.97 -31.47
CA TYR A 217 -32.98 -1.66 -32.90
C TYR A 217 -34.45 -1.72 -33.35
N TYR A 218 -35.22 -2.73 -32.94
CA TYR A 218 -36.67 -2.79 -33.24
C TYR A 218 -37.49 -1.72 -32.49
N LYS A 219 -37.13 -1.36 -31.25
CA LYS A 219 -37.83 -0.34 -30.45
C LYS A 219 -37.61 1.07 -31.00
N ILE A 220 -36.40 1.35 -31.48
CA ILE A 220 -36.04 2.62 -32.15
C ILE A 220 -36.70 2.68 -33.53
N ARG A 221 -36.74 1.56 -34.27
CA ARG A 221 -37.40 1.48 -35.58
C ARG A 221 -38.93 1.59 -35.52
N ALA A 222 -39.56 1.26 -34.39
CA ALA A 222 -41.01 1.32 -34.18
C ALA A 222 -41.54 2.70 -33.71
N GLY A 223 -40.70 3.75 -33.66
CA GLY A 223 -41.17 5.14 -33.52
C GLY A 223 -41.74 5.54 -32.15
N GLY A 224 -41.33 4.88 -31.06
CA GLY A 224 -41.79 5.22 -29.71
C GLY A 224 -41.01 6.39 -29.09
N VAL A 225 -41.66 7.54 -28.94
CA VAL A 225 -41.18 8.70 -28.17
C VAL A 225 -40.84 8.27 -26.73
N LEU A 226 -39.64 8.61 -26.25
CA LEU A 226 -39.22 8.46 -24.86
C LEU A 226 -40.03 9.41 -23.97
N ALA A 227 -41.14 8.92 -23.41
CA ALA A 227 -41.84 9.59 -22.34
C ALA A 227 -41.00 9.48 -21.05
N TYR A 228 -40.58 10.64 -20.53
CA TYR A 228 -40.02 10.79 -19.19
C TYR A 228 -41.12 10.39 -18.19
N SER A 229 -41.02 9.19 -17.63
CA SER A 229 -42.00 8.69 -16.66
C SER A 229 -41.84 9.44 -15.34
N SER A 230 -42.72 10.42 -15.14
CA SER A 230 -43.09 10.96 -13.84
C SER A 230 -43.67 9.85 -12.96
N VAL A 231 -43.20 9.80 -11.71
CA VAL A 231 -43.70 8.89 -10.68
C VAL A 231 -45.14 9.28 -10.34
N PRO A 232 -46.15 8.39 -10.46
CA PRO A 232 -47.43 8.63 -9.84
C PRO A 232 -47.35 8.26 -8.36
N SER A 233 -47.64 9.22 -7.49
CA SER A 233 -47.98 8.96 -6.10
C SER A 233 -49.35 8.27 -6.06
N SER A 234 -49.37 6.95 -5.84
CA SER A 234 -50.56 6.25 -5.38
C SER A 234 -50.21 5.33 -4.22
N THR A 235 -50.80 5.66 -3.08
CA THR A 235 -50.84 4.88 -1.85
C THR A 235 -51.63 3.60 -2.12
N ILE A 236 -50.93 2.49 -2.33
CA ILE A 236 -51.50 1.14 -2.27
C ILE A 236 -50.73 0.42 -1.16
N LEU A 237 -51.42 0.09 -0.06
CA LEU A 237 -50.92 -0.81 0.96
C LEU A 237 -50.61 -2.17 0.31
N SER A 238 -49.34 -2.39 -0.01
CA SER A 238 -48.80 -3.73 -0.27
C SER A 238 -48.22 -4.25 1.05
N ASP A 239 -48.90 -5.22 1.66
CA ASP A 239 -48.48 -5.92 2.87
C ASP A 239 -47.29 -6.88 2.62
N GLN A 240 -46.43 -6.56 1.65
CA GLN A 240 -45.30 -7.36 1.18
C GLN A 240 -44.03 -6.53 1.00
N GLN A 241 -43.80 -5.51 1.85
CA GLN A 241 -42.44 -4.97 1.94
C GLN A 241 -41.55 -5.99 2.68
N PRO A 242 -40.39 -6.37 2.10
CA PRO A 242 -39.43 -7.22 2.81
C PRO A 242 -39.03 -6.51 4.09
N LYS A 243 -39.33 -7.11 5.25
CA LYS A 243 -38.77 -6.65 6.52
C LYS A 243 -37.29 -7.01 6.54
N VAL A 244 -36.46 -6.12 6.00
CA VAL A 244 -35.00 -6.25 6.03
C VAL A 244 -34.56 -6.24 7.50
N PRO A 245 -33.71 -7.18 7.95
CA PRO A 245 -33.23 -7.20 9.32
C PRO A 245 -32.53 -5.89 9.70
N ALA A 246 -32.98 -5.22 10.76
CA ALA A 246 -32.48 -3.89 11.15
C ALA A 246 -30.97 -3.86 11.44
N PHE A 247 -30.38 -4.99 11.82
CA PHE A 247 -28.95 -5.12 12.11
C PHE A 247 -28.09 -5.41 10.86
N LEU A 248 -28.70 -5.72 9.71
CA LEU A 248 -27.97 -6.14 8.50
C LEU A 248 -26.99 -5.04 8.03
N GLY A 249 -27.42 -3.78 8.05
CA GLY A 249 -26.56 -2.66 7.67
C GLY A 249 -25.30 -2.58 8.54
N GLY A 250 -25.48 -2.58 9.86
CA GLY A 250 -24.37 -2.53 10.81
C GLY A 250 -23.39 -3.70 10.69
N ILE A 251 -23.89 -4.93 10.55
CA ILE A 251 -23.02 -6.11 10.34
C ILE A 251 -22.26 -6.00 9.03
N SER A 252 -22.90 -5.54 7.96
CA SER A 252 -22.28 -5.40 6.64
C SER A 252 -21.14 -4.40 6.65
N VAL A 253 -21.27 -3.30 7.39
CA VAL A 253 -20.20 -2.33 7.59
C VAL A 253 -19.01 -2.97 8.31
N CYS A 254 -19.25 -3.71 9.41
CA CYS A 254 -18.18 -4.42 10.13
C CYS A 254 -17.47 -5.46 9.24
N VAL A 255 -18.22 -6.25 8.48
CA VAL A 255 -17.66 -7.25 7.56
C VAL A 255 -16.87 -6.58 6.44
N CYS A 256 -17.35 -5.46 5.89
CA CYS A 256 -16.64 -4.70 4.86
C CYS A 256 -15.28 -4.20 5.37
N PHE A 257 -15.24 -3.56 6.55
CA PHE A 257 -13.98 -3.07 7.12
C PHE A 257 -13.02 -4.20 7.50
N ALA A 258 -13.53 -5.31 8.03
CA ALA A 258 -12.71 -6.50 8.26
C ALA A 258 -12.11 -7.03 6.95
N ALA A 259 -12.92 -7.10 5.88
CA ALA A 259 -12.45 -7.53 4.56
C ALA A 259 -11.38 -6.60 3.98
N VAL A 260 -11.52 -5.28 4.15
CA VAL A 260 -10.50 -4.29 3.73
C VAL A 260 -9.18 -4.52 4.46
N LEU A 261 -9.22 -4.63 5.80
CA LEU A 261 -8.02 -4.81 6.61
C LEU A 261 -7.29 -6.11 6.26
N VAL A 262 -8.04 -7.21 6.11
CA VAL A 262 -7.47 -8.50 5.70
C VAL A 262 -6.90 -8.42 4.29
N SER A 263 -7.62 -7.80 3.34
CA SER A 263 -7.19 -7.67 1.94
C SER A 263 -5.93 -6.82 1.79
N LEU A 264 -5.86 -5.69 2.50
CA LEU A 264 -4.67 -4.84 2.53
C LEU A 264 -3.49 -5.55 3.19
N GLY A 265 -3.72 -6.19 4.35
CA GLY A 265 -2.69 -6.92 5.08
C GLY A 265 -2.09 -8.07 4.26
N LEU A 266 -2.94 -8.89 3.65
CA LEU A 266 -2.50 -9.97 2.76
C LEU A 266 -1.74 -9.43 1.54
N SER A 267 -2.22 -8.34 0.93
CA SER A 267 -1.55 -7.72 -0.22
C SER A 267 -0.14 -7.25 0.13
N LEU A 268 0.05 -6.62 1.29
CA LEU A 268 1.37 -6.19 1.77
C LEU A 268 2.31 -7.37 2.08
N VAL A 269 1.76 -8.52 2.50
CA VAL A 269 2.55 -9.73 2.82
C VAL A 269 2.99 -10.47 1.56
N ILE A 270 2.13 -10.58 0.54
CA ILE A 270 2.45 -11.36 -0.68
C ILE A 270 3.40 -10.63 -1.63
N ILE A 271 3.42 -9.29 -1.60
CA ILE A 271 4.25 -8.48 -2.50
C ILE A 271 5.68 -8.44 -1.97
N PRO A 272 6.70 -8.84 -2.78
CA PRO A 272 8.08 -8.79 -2.32
C PRO A 272 8.51 -7.37 -1.97
N ARG A 273 9.25 -7.22 -0.87
CA ARG A 273 9.69 -5.91 -0.36
C ARG A 273 10.56 -5.15 -1.38
N GLN A 274 11.43 -5.88 -2.08
CA GLN A 274 12.42 -5.33 -3.00
C GLN A 274 11.95 -5.30 -4.46
N VAL A 275 10.71 -4.86 -4.74
CA VAL A 275 10.28 -4.57 -6.11
C VAL A 275 10.48 -3.09 -6.45
N MET A 276 10.21 -2.68 -7.69
CA MET A 276 10.16 -1.25 -8.02
C MET A 276 8.96 -0.59 -7.32
N PRO A 277 9.06 0.67 -6.87
CA PRO A 277 7.96 1.37 -6.20
C PRO A 277 6.61 1.28 -6.91
N TRP A 278 6.61 1.50 -8.23
CA TRP A 278 5.39 1.41 -9.07
C TRP A 278 4.86 -0.01 -9.18
N THR A 279 5.73 -1.01 -9.34
CA THR A 279 5.32 -2.42 -9.39
C THR A 279 4.64 -2.84 -8.09
N GLY A 280 5.23 -2.47 -6.95
CA GLY A 280 4.65 -2.75 -5.64
C GLY A 280 3.31 -2.03 -5.44
N LEU A 281 3.21 -0.76 -5.84
CA LEU A 281 1.96 0.00 -5.73
C LEU A 281 0.83 -0.62 -6.57
N LEU A 282 1.11 -0.96 -7.83
CA LEU A 282 0.14 -1.57 -8.74
C LEU A 282 -0.36 -2.90 -8.20
N LEU A 283 0.56 -3.78 -7.81
CA LEU A 283 0.22 -5.08 -7.22
C LEU A 283 -0.58 -4.92 -5.92
N MET A 284 -0.25 -3.92 -5.09
CA MET A 284 -0.97 -3.67 -3.84
C MET A 284 -2.43 -3.32 -4.13
N TYR A 285 -2.70 -2.41 -5.06
CA TYR A 285 -4.07 -2.08 -5.44
C TYR A 285 -4.79 -3.28 -6.08
N GLU A 286 -4.15 -3.94 -7.04
CA GLU A 286 -4.72 -5.09 -7.76
C GLU A 286 -5.14 -6.19 -6.79
N TRP A 287 -4.26 -6.60 -5.88
CA TRP A 287 -4.55 -7.65 -4.91
C TRP A 287 -5.49 -7.19 -3.80
N THR A 288 -5.40 -5.94 -3.33
CA THR A 288 -6.31 -5.43 -2.30
C THR A 288 -7.74 -5.44 -2.83
N PHE A 289 -7.96 -4.97 -4.07
CA PHE A 289 -9.29 -5.00 -4.68
C PHE A 289 -9.74 -6.40 -5.03
N THR A 290 -8.86 -7.25 -5.58
CA THR A 290 -9.21 -8.65 -5.90
C THR A 290 -9.67 -9.41 -4.65
N LEU A 291 -8.92 -9.31 -3.56
CA LEU A 291 -9.27 -9.95 -2.29
C LEU A 291 -10.52 -9.34 -1.67
N LEU A 292 -10.68 -8.01 -1.73
CA LEU A 292 -11.87 -7.33 -1.22
C LEU A 292 -13.13 -7.77 -1.98
N PHE A 293 -13.08 -7.82 -3.32
CA PHE A 293 -14.19 -8.27 -4.14
C PHE A 293 -14.52 -9.74 -3.87
N LEU A 294 -13.52 -10.60 -3.71
CA LEU A 294 -13.75 -12.00 -3.37
C LEU A 294 -14.40 -12.14 -1.98
N GLN A 295 -13.88 -11.46 -0.96
CA GLN A 295 -14.37 -11.57 0.42
C GLN A 295 -15.74 -10.92 0.59
N PHE A 296 -15.87 -9.64 0.24
CA PHE A 296 -17.11 -8.90 0.40
C PHE A 296 -18.18 -9.34 -0.61
N GLY A 297 -17.79 -9.68 -1.85
CA GLY A 297 -18.71 -10.28 -2.82
C GLY A 297 -19.26 -11.62 -2.36
N SER A 298 -18.42 -12.48 -1.74
CA SER A 298 -18.89 -13.72 -1.11
C SER A 298 -19.87 -13.45 0.03
N TYR A 299 -19.63 -12.42 0.84
CA TYR A 299 -20.56 -11.99 1.89
C TYR A 299 -21.91 -11.52 1.30
N LEU A 300 -21.89 -10.66 0.27
CA LEU A 300 -23.11 -10.21 -0.41
C LEU A 300 -23.89 -11.39 -1.02
N TYR A 301 -23.19 -12.40 -1.53
CA TYR A 301 -23.80 -13.63 -2.01
C TYR A 301 -24.50 -14.41 -0.88
N LEU A 302 -23.88 -14.53 0.29
CA LEU A 302 -24.51 -15.14 1.46
C LEU A 302 -25.76 -14.37 1.91
N VAL A 303 -25.70 -13.04 1.90
CA VAL A 303 -26.85 -12.16 2.21
C VAL A 303 -27.97 -12.34 1.20
N TYR A 304 -27.64 -12.48 -0.09
CA TYR A 304 -28.62 -12.82 -1.13
C TYR A 304 -29.27 -14.19 -0.90
N GLN A 305 -28.49 -15.23 -0.58
CA GLN A 305 -29.04 -16.56 -0.26
C GLN A 305 -29.92 -16.52 1.00
N TRP A 306 -29.55 -15.71 1.97
CA TRP A 306 -30.36 -15.50 3.17
C TRP A 306 -31.71 -14.86 2.84
N GLY A 307 -31.74 -13.81 2.02
CA GLY A 307 -32.98 -13.21 1.54
C GLY A 307 -33.90 -14.23 0.85
N LYS A 308 -33.31 -15.10 0.02
CA LYS A 308 -34.03 -16.19 -0.65
C LYS A 308 -34.59 -17.23 0.33
N ALA A 309 -33.82 -17.62 1.33
CA ALA A 309 -34.27 -18.57 2.36
C ALA A 309 -35.44 -18.01 3.17
N VAL A 310 -35.40 -16.73 3.52
CA VAL A 310 -36.49 -16.05 4.25
C VAL A 310 -37.76 -15.96 3.40
N ALA A 311 -37.64 -15.68 2.10
CA ALA A 311 -38.79 -15.68 1.19
C ALA A 311 -39.45 -17.06 1.06
N ASN A 312 -38.65 -18.13 1.01
CA ASN A 312 -39.15 -19.50 0.97
C ASN A 312 -39.88 -19.90 2.25
N GLN A 313 -39.36 -19.53 3.42
CA GLN A 313 -40.02 -19.78 4.72
C GLN A 313 -41.34 -19.00 4.83
N ALA A 314 -41.36 -17.72 4.44
CA ALA A 314 -42.59 -16.93 4.41
C ALA A 314 -43.63 -17.49 3.42
N GLY A 315 -43.19 -18.17 2.35
CA GLY A 315 -44.07 -18.91 1.44
C GLY A 315 -44.64 -20.20 2.03
N GLN A 316 -43.84 -20.97 2.78
CA GLN A 316 -44.26 -22.23 3.42
C GLN A 316 -45.29 -22.01 4.55
N PHE A 317 -45.10 -21.01 5.41
CA PHE A 317 -46.08 -20.67 6.46
C PHE A 317 -47.44 -20.27 5.89
N ARG A 318 -47.50 -19.79 4.64
CA ARG A 318 -48.75 -19.45 3.95
C ARG A 318 -49.42 -20.68 3.32
N ALA A 319 -48.65 -21.63 2.82
CA ALA A 319 -49.18 -22.87 2.22
C ALA A 319 -49.95 -23.73 3.23
N ASP A 320 -49.56 -23.72 4.52
CA ASP A 320 -50.28 -24.42 5.59
C ASP A 320 -51.57 -23.71 6.04
N SER A 321 -51.76 -22.43 5.70
CA SER A 321 -52.97 -21.66 6.08
C SER A 321 -54.05 -21.58 4.99
N THR A 322 -53.73 -21.99 3.76
CA THR A 322 -54.66 -21.95 2.62
C THR A 322 -54.43 -23.16 1.71
N SER A 323 -54.90 -24.33 2.12
CA SER A 323 -55.34 -25.33 1.15
C SER A 323 -56.67 -24.86 0.56
N LEU A 324 -56.78 -24.84 -0.77
CA LEU A 324 -57.90 -24.35 -1.59
C LEU A 324 -57.78 -22.87 -1.98
N ASP A 325 -56.97 -22.58 -3.00
CA ASP A 325 -57.53 -22.26 -4.31
C ASP A 325 -56.41 -22.22 -5.36
N HIS A 326 -56.62 -23.02 -6.41
CA HIS A 326 -55.68 -23.22 -7.50
C HIS A 326 -56.05 -22.26 -8.64
N GLU A 327 -55.39 -21.11 -8.73
CA GLU A 327 -55.39 -20.32 -9.97
C GLU A 327 -53.96 -20.11 -10.49
N SER A 328 -53.66 -20.89 -11.53
CA SER A 328 -52.47 -20.76 -12.37
C SER A 328 -52.58 -19.53 -13.28
N GLY A 329 -52.24 -18.36 -12.74
CA GLY A 329 -51.97 -17.14 -13.53
C GLY A 329 -50.55 -17.17 -14.12
N LYS A 330 -50.39 -17.61 -15.37
CA LYS A 330 -49.13 -17.53 -16.12
C LYS A 330 -48.78 -16.08 -16.48
N GLY A 331 -48.21 -15.33 -15.54
CA GLY A 331 -47.52 -14.07 -15.80
C GLY A 331 -46.11 -14.33 -16.34
N HIS A 332 -45.89 -14.16 -17.65
CA HIS A 332 -44.54 -14.15 -18.22
C HIS A 332 -43.79 -12.88 -17.78
N GLN A 333 -43.24 -12.87 -16.57
CA GLN A 333 -42.35 -11.79 -16.15
C GLN A 333 -40.94 -12.08 -16.70
N ARG A 334 -40.60 -11.27 -17.69
CA ARG A 334 -39.46 -11.38 -18.60
C ARG A 334 -38.13 -11.47 -17.83
N GLN A 335 -37.36 -12.50 -18.19
CA GLN A 335 -36.10 -12.90 -17.57
C GLN A 335 -34.98 -11.86 -17.85
N GLN A 336 -34.90 -10.79 -17.07
CA GLN A 336 -33.84 -9.78 -17.20
C GLN A 336 -32.66 -10.15 -16.31
N SER A 337 -31.57 -10.65 -16.92
CA SER A 337 -30.27 -10.83 -16.24
C SER A 337 -29.59 -9.47 -16.14
N TYR A 338 -30.03 -8.63 -15.19
CA TYR A 338 -29.32 -7.40 -14.86
C TYR A 338 -28.01 -7.77 -14.15
N CYS A 339 -26.89 -7.52 -14.83
CA CYS A 339 -25.62 -7.24 -14.18
C CYS A 339 -25.90 -6.18 -13.09
N ASP A 340 -25.42 -6.35 -11.86
CA ASP A 340 -25.75 -5.42 -10.78
C ASP A 340 -24.96 -4.12 -10.96
N ILE A 341 -25.54 -3.23 -11.76
CA ILE A 341 -24.99 -1.93 -12.11
C ILE A 341 -24.63 -1.13 -10.85
N ALA A 342 -25.38 -1.31 -9.74
CA ALA A 342 -25.08 -0.62 -8.48
C ALA A 342 -23.77 -1.12 -7.86
N ALA A 343 -23.53 -2.44 -7.80
CA ALA A 343 -22.28 -3.01 -7.31
C ALA A 343 -21.07 -2.51 -8.11
N CYS A 344 -21.21 -2.41 -9.44
CA CYS A 344 -20.20 -1.83 -10.31
C CYS A 344 -19.94 -0.35 -10.00
N TYR A 345 -20.98 0.48 -9.85
CA TYR A 345 -20.82 1.90 -9.51
C TYR A 345 -20.16 2.12 -8.15
N TYR A 346 -20.58 1.38 -7.11
CA TYR A 346 -19.97 1.47 -5.79
C TYR A 346 -18.52 0.95 -5.81
N GLY A 347 -18.25 -0.13 -6.53
CA GLY A 347 -16.88 -0.65 -6.74
C GLY A 347 -15.96 0.36 -7.41
N LEU A 348 -16.41 0.97 -8.51
CA LEU A 348 -15.67 2.02 -9.22
C LEU A 348 -15.49 3.27 -8.37
N GLY A 349 -16.50 3.68 -7.61
CA GLY A 349 -16.42 4.80 -6.67
C GLY A 349 -15.39 4.55 -5.56
N MET A 350 -15.37 3.34 -4.99
CA MET A 350 -14.37 2.92 -4.00
C MET A 350 -12.96 2.95 -4.59
N ALA A 351 -12.78 2.39 -5.79
CA ALA A 351 -11.49 2.40 -6.49
C ALA A 351 -11.00 3.81 -6.79
N PHE A 352 -11.88 4.67 -7.30
CA PHE A 352 -11.57 6.07 -7.57
C PHE A 352 -11.14 6.82 -6.30
N LEU A 353 -11.89 6.70 -5.21
CA LEU A 353 -11.55 7.38 -3.95
C LEU A 353 -10.28 6.82 -3.30
N ALA A 354 -10.05 5.50 -3.39
CA ALA A 354 -8.85 4.85 -2.88
C ALA A 354 -7.57 5.29 -3.62
N ILE A 355 -7.68 5.64 -4.91
CA ILE A 355 -6.57 6.19 -5.71
C ILE A 355 -6.43 7.70 -5.47
N LEU A 356 -7.56 8.41 -5.44
CA LEU A 356 -7.58 9.86 -5.30
C LEU A 356 -7.03 10.30 -3.94
N ALA A 357 -7.45 9.66 -2.84
CA ALA A 357 -7.07 10.08 -1.49
C ALA A 357 -5.54 10.13 -1.26
N PRO A 358 -4.75 9.11 -1.65
CA PRO A 358 -3.28 9.17 -1.59
C PRO A 358 -2.64 10.09 -2.63
N ALA A 359 -3.31 10.34 -3.76
CA ALA A 359 -2.80 11.18 -4.85
C ALA A 359 -3.03 12.69 -4.64
N LEU A 360 -4.03 13.08 -3.84
CA LEU A 360 -4.38 14.48 -3.56
C LEU A 360 -3.16 15.35 -3.20
N PRO A 361 -2.25 14.94 -2.30
CA PRO A 361 -1.07 15.75 -1.97
C PRO A 361 -0.19 16.04 -3.18
N SER A 362 0.01 15.07 -4.06
CA SER A 362 0.80 15.23 -5.28
C SER A 362 0.09 16.12 -6.29
N ILE A 363 -1.23 16.01 -6.42
CA ILE A 363 -2.05 16.88 -7.28
C ILE A 363 -1.94 18.35 -6.87
N PHE A 364 -1.88 18.63 -5.57
CA PHE A 364 -1.71 19.99 -5.03
C PHE A 364 -0.24 20.41 -4.88
N GLY A 365 0.73 19.59 -5.29
CA GLY A 365 2.16 19.92 -5.16
C GLY A 365 2.66 19.99 -3.71
N ILE A 366 1.96 19.35 -2.76
CA ILE A 366 2.32 19.35 -1.34
C ILE A 366 3.48 18.38 -1.10
N THR A 367 4.65 18.94 -0.76
CA THR A 367 5.86 18.17 -0.45
C THR A 367 6.07 17.94 1.05
N ALA A 368 5.53 18.82 1.89
CA ALA A 368 5.69 18.74 3.34
C ALA A 368 5.00 17.49 3.91
N LEU A 369 5.76 16.66 4.65
CA LEU A 369 5.30 15.36 5.15
C LEU A 369 4.02 15.44 5.98
N PHE A 370 3.96 16.32 6.98
CA PHE A 370 2.80 16.41 7.87
C PHE A 370 1.54 16.88 7.14
N LEU A 371 1.67 17.85 6.24
CA LEU A 371 0.52 18.33 5.44
C LEU A 371 0.05 17.25 4.47
N ARG A 372 0.99 16.49 3.88
CA ARG A 372 0.70 15.35 3.02
C ARG A 372 -0.07 14.25 3.78
N LEU A 373 0.41 13.86 4.96
CA LEU A 373 -0.28 12.90 5.82
C LEU A 373 -1.65 13.41 6.26
N GLY A 374 -1.77 14.68 6.63
CA GLY A 374 -3.05 15.28 7.00
C GLY A 374 -4.08 15.20 5.87
N LEU A 375 -3.67 15.52 4.64
CA LEU A 375 -4.56 15.42 3.47
C LEU A 375 -4.93 13.98 3.11
N MET A 376 -3.98 13.04 3.26
CA MET A 376 -4.27 11.60 3.11
C MET A 376 -5.29 11.12 4.15
N VAL A 377 -5.19 11.59 5.40
CA VAL A 377 -6.18 11.28 6.46
C VAL A 377 -7.56 11.81 6.10
N VAL A 378 -7.67 13.05 5.62
CA VAL A 378 -8.94 13.63 5.17
C VAL A 378 -9.54 12.82 4.02
N GLY A 379 -8.74 12.50 3.00
CA GLY A 379 -9.18 11.65 1.89
C GLY A 379 -9.61 10.24 2.37
N GLY A 380 -8.89 9.68 3.34
CA GLY A 380 -9.24 8.44 4.01
C GLY A 380 -10.60 8.50 4.71
N LEU A 381 -10.90 9.58 5.44
CA LEU A 381 -12.21 9.75 6.09
C LEU A 381 -13.36 9.81 5.08
N VAL A 382 -13.15 10.46 3.93
CA VAL A 382 -14.13 10.48 2.83
C VAL A 382 -14.35 9.07 2.27
N LEU A 383 -13.26 8.32 2.03
CA LEU A 383 -13.33 6.93 1.59
C LEU A 383 -14.08 6.07 2.62
N LEU A 384 -13.76 6.15 3.92
CA LEU A 384 -14.45 5.40 4.97
C LEU A 384 -15.95 5.70 5.00
N SER A 385 -16.33 6.97 4.84
CA SER A 385 -17.74 7.38 4.80
C SER A 385 -18.46 6.77 3.59
N PHE A 386 -17.83 6.83 2.41
CA PHE A 386 -18.38 6.23 1.19
C PHE A 386 -18.50 4.71 1.31
N MET A 387 -17.50 4.04 1.87
CA MET A 387 -17.50 2.58 2.08
C MET A 387 -18.59 2.14 3.06
N THR A 388 -18.83 2.91 4.11
CA THR A 388 -19.90 2.64 5.08
C THR A 388 -21.26 2.64 4.37
N TYR A 389 -21.52 3.71 3.61
CA TYR A 389 -22.75 3.84 2.83
C TYR A 389 -22.90 2.73 1.78
N ALA A 390 -21.84 2.45 1.02
CA ALA A 390 -21.83 1.43 -0.02
C ALA A 390 -22.09 0.03 0.56
N ALA A 391 -21.44 -0.32 1.68
CA ALA A 391 -21.57 -1.63 2.32
C ALA A 391 -23.00 -1.89 2.80
N GLU A 392 -23.60 -0.91 3.49
CA GLU A 392 -24.99 -0.98 3.92
C GLU A 392 -25.93 -1.12 2.72
N HIS A 393 -25.85 -0.20 1.76
CA HIS A 393 -26.76 -0.17 0.62
C HIS A 393 -26.66 -1.44 -0.26
N LEU A 394 -25.44 -1.94 -0.49
CA LEU A 394 -25.23 -3.18 -1.25
C LEU A 394 -25.83 -4.39 -0.52
N SER A 395 -25.63 -4.51 0.79
CA SER A 395 -26.15 -5.64 1.56
C SER A 395 -27.69 -5.68 1.59
N ILE A 396 -28.33 -4.52 1.82
CA ILE A 396 -29.79 -4.40 1.81
C ILE A 396 -30.33 -4.77 0.44
N ARG A 397 -29.71 -4.26 -0.63
CA ARG A 397 -30.09 -4.58 -2.01
C ARG A 397 -29.92 -6.06 -2.33
N SER A 398 -28.81 -6.67 -1.93
CA SER A 398 -28.57 -8.11 -2.10
C SER A 398 -29.61 -8.95 -1.39
N PHE A 399 -29.98 -8.60 -0.15
CA PHE A 399 -31.02 -9.29 0.62
C PHE A 399 -32.39 -9.15 -0.05
N THR A 400 -32.80 -7.93 -0.39
CA THR A 400 -34.09 -7.64 -1.04
C THR A 400 -34.20 -8.36 -2.38
N ARG A 401 -33.13 -8.35 -3.18
CA ARG A 401 -33.09 -9.08 -4.46
C ARG A 401 -33.26 -10.58 -4.26
N GLY A 402 -32.63 -11.15 -3.24
CA GLY A 402 -32.80 -12.56 -2.88
C GLY A 402 -34.23 -12.89 -2.46
N PHE A 403 -34.87 -11.97 -1.72
CA PHE A 403 -36.24 -12.12 -1.25
C PHE A 403 -37.29 -12.01 -2.38
N GLU A 404 -37.07 -11.10 -3.34
CA GLU A 404 -37.99 -10.85 -4.46
C GLU A 404 -37.95 -11.94 -5.54
N GLU A 405 -36.83 -12.66 -5.69
CA GLU A 405 -36.65 -13.69 -6.73
C GLU A 405 -37.35 -15.01 -6.34
N LYS A 406 -38.69 -15.00 -6.34
CA LYS A 406 -39.55 -16.18 -6.14
C LYS A 406 -39.52 -17.12 -7.36
N ASP A 407 -39.27 -18.40 -7.11
CA ASP A 407 -39.47 -19.56 -7.98
C ASP A 407 -39.52 -19.32 -9.51
N MET A 408 -38.35 -19.07 -10.11
CA MET A 408 -38.09 -19.50 -11.48
C MET A 408 -37.19 -20.73 -11.45
N HIS A 409 -37.80 -21.90 -11.51
CA HIS A 409 -37.08 -23.13 -11.79
C HIS A 409 -36.34 -23.00 -13.14
N ARG A 410 -35.07 -23.40 -13.11
CA ARG A 410 -34.15 -23.70 -14.22
C ARG A 410 -33.31 -22.54 -14.79
N SER A 411 -32.02 -22.64 -14.46
CA SER A 411 -30.83 -22.08 -15.15
C SER A 411 -30.61 -20.57 -15.05
N ARG A 412 -30.07 -20.11 -13.93
CA ARG A 412 -29.25 -18.89 -13.91
C ARG A 412 -27.89 -19.21 -13.31
N SER A 413 -26.86 -19.12 -14.14
CA SER A 413 -25.47 -19.24 -13.73
C SER A 413 -24.85 -17.85 -13.56
N ILE A 414 -23.84 -17.83 -12.69
CA ILE A 414 -23.29 -16.71 -11.92
C ILE A 414 -22.50 -15.72 -12.79
N CYS A 415 -22.71 -14.41 -12.57
CA CYS A 415 -21.77 -13.35 -12.97
C CYS A 415 -20.79 -13.14 -11.82
N PHE A 416 -19.51 -13.50 -12.01
CA PHE A 416 -18.44 -13.35 -11.00
C PHE A 416 -17.89 -11.91 -10.89
N LEU A 417 -18.46 -10.97 -11.65
CA LEU A 417 -18.02 -9.56 -11.74
C LEU A 417 -18.89 -8.60 -10.89
N CYS A 418 -19.78 -9.13 -10.05
CA CYS A 418 -20.64 -8.35 -9.16
C CYS A 418 -20.69 -8.96 -7.77
#